data_AF-A0A6A7Z301-F1
#
_entry.id   AF-A0A6A7Z301-F1
#
_cell.length_a   1.000
_cell.length_b   1.000
_cell.length_c   1.000
_cell.angle_alpha   90.00
_cell.angle_beta   90.00
_cell.angle_gamma   90.00
#
_symmetry.space_group_name_H-M   'P 1'
#
loop_
_entity.id
_entity.type
_entity.pdbx_description
1 polymer ?
#
loop_
_entity_poly.entity_id
_entity_poly.type
_entity_poly.pdbx_seq_one_letter_code
_entity_poly.pdbx_strand_id
1 'polypeptide(L)'
;MKTFMSILTLLFCMVSAVSVSAGTKPETYSATISRDGKIVAQKPNWIKSVDYANHKNYAASYKMTLMPGAFQQEPKYCHVSTFDNSSYEHTLYGVAKLSNKPSRAEVNVIALMLGNDKPAEDSSMSFYLVCGK
;
A
#
# COMPACT_ATOMS: atom_id res chain seq x y z
N MET A 1 -4.61 51.82 -34.46
CA MET A 1 -3.58 51.31 -33.52
C MET A 1 -4.10 51.08 -32.10
N LYS A 2 -4.97 51.93 -31.53
CA LYS A 2 -5.53 51.72 -30.17
C LYS A 2 -6.47 50.51 -30.04
N THR A 3 -7.17 50.14 -31.10
CA THR A 3 -8.13 49.01 -31.11
C THR A 3 -7.46 47.63 -31.14
N PHE A 4 -6.31 47.50 -31.81
CA PHE A 4 -5.55 46.25 -31.85
C PHE A 4 -4.91 45.90 -30.49
N MET A 5 -4.50 46.92 -29.74
CA MET A 5 -3.88 46.75 -28.43
C MET A 5 -4.90 46.28 -27.38
N SER A 6 -6.19 46.55 -27.58
CA SER A 6 -7.25 46.14 -26.64
C SER A 6 -7.70 44.68 -26.81
N ILE A 7 -7.55 44.12 -28.02
CA ILE A 7 -7.91 42.72 -28.31
C ILE A 7 -6.81 41.77 -27.78
N LEU A 8 -5.55 42.21 -27.81
CA LEU A 8 -4.41 41.43 -27.32
C LEU A 8 -4.45 41.25 -25.80
N THR A 9 -4.93 42.24 -25.05
CA THR A 9 -5.09 42.16 -23.59
C THR A 9 -6.25 41.24 -23.18
N LEU A 10 -7.31 41.15 -23.99
CA LEU A 10 -8.45 40.27 -23.71
C LEU A 10 -8.11 38.79 -23.90
N LEU A 11 -7.22 38.46 -24.85
CA LEU A 11 -6.78 37.07 -25.07
C LEU A 11 -5.86 36.56 -23.95
N PHE A 12 -5.09 37.44 -23.30
CA PHE A 12 -4.17 37.03 -22.22
C PHE A 12 -4.89 36.66 -20.92
N CYS A 13 -6.11 37.14 -20.71
CA CYS A 13 -6.91 36.83 -19.51
C CYS A 13 -7.63 35.47 -19.55
N MET A 14 -7.68 34.78 -20.70
CA MET A 14 -8.37 33.48 -20.81
C MET A 14 -7.48 32.25 -20.55
N VAL A 15 -6.16 32.43 -20.40
CA VAL A 15 -5.21 31.30 -20.27
C VAL A 15 -4.92 30.90 -18.82
N SER A 16 -5.39 31.66 -17.82
CA SER A 16 -5.06 31.45 -16.40
C SER A 16 -5.98 30.49 -15.63
N ALA A 17 -6.88 29.76 -16.31
CA ALA A 17 -7.81 28.84 -15.65
C ALA A 17 -7.44 27.35 -15.79
N VAL A 18 -6.20 27.02 -16.14
CA VAL A 18 -5.67 25.67 -15.90
C VAL A 18 -5.37 25.55 -14.41
N SER A 19 -6.41 25.26 -13.64
CA SER A 19 -6.31 24.80 -12.26
C SER A 19 -5.47 23.54 -12.24
N VAL A 20 -4.15 23.69 -12.09
CA VAL A 20 -3.26 22.60 -11.73
C VAL A 20 -3.73 22.20 -10.34
N SER A 21 -4.50 21.13 -10.26
CA SER A 21 -4.83 20.52 -8.98
C SER A 21 -3.48 20.13 -8.37
N ALA A 22 -3.01 20.94 -7.42
CA ALA A 22 -1.92 20.60 -6.55
C ALA A 22 -2.40 19.39 -5.74
N GLY A 23 -2.24 18.20 -6.32
CA GLY A 23 -2.71 16.95 -5.75
C GLY A 23 -2.05 16.78 -4.40
N THR A 24 -2.80 17.02 -3.34
CA THR A 24 -2.35 16.78 -1.98
C THR A 24 -1.97 15.31 -1.91
N LYS A 25 -0.67 15.04 -1.79
CA LYS A 25 -0.16 13.66 -1.74
C LYS A 25 -0.92 12.94 -0.62
N PRO A 26 -1.58 11.80 -0.90
CA PRO A 26 -2.44 11.15 0.07
C PRO A 26 -1.71 10.99 1.41
N GLU A 27 -2.39 11.38 2.48
CA GLU A 27 -1.86 11.26 3.84
C GLU A 27 -1.76 9.79 4.26
N THR A 28 -2.64 8.97 3.68
CA THR A 28 -2.78 7.56 3.98
C THR A 28 -2.83 6.73 2.70
N TYR A 29 -2.08 5.65 2.69
CA TYR A 29 -2.01 4.63 1.66
C TYR A 29 -2.59 3.35 2.23
N SER A 30 -3.45 2.68 1.47
CA SER A 30 -4.01 1.41 1.88
C SER A 30 -3.92 0.35 0.79
N ALA A 31 -3.83 -0.90 1.20
CA ALA A 31 -3.87 -2.05 0.32
C ALA A 31 -4.49 -3.26 1.01
N THR A 32 -5.20 -4.06 0.24
CA THR A 32 -5.67 -5.38 0.62
C THR A 32 -4.82 -6.40 -0.13
N ILE A 33 -4.09 -7.24 0.60
CA ILE A 33 -3.25 -8.29 0.05
C ILE A 33 -3.90 -9.64 0.36
N SER A 34 -4.08 -10.47 -0.67
CA SER A 34 -4.59 -11.83 -0.49
C SER A 34 -3.50 -12.77 0.04
N ARG A 35 -3.95 -13.92 0.53
CA ARG A 35 -3.13 -15.02 1.02
C ARG A 35 -1.98 -15.42 0.10
N ASP A 36 -2.20 -15.44 -1.21
CA ASP A 36 -1.23 -15.78 -2.25
C ASP A 36 -0.39 -14.58 -2.74
N GLY A 37 -0.44 -13.46 -2.04
CA GLY A 37 0.36 -12.27 -2.33
C GLY A 37 -0.20 -11.38 -3.44
N LYS A 38 -1.45 -11.53 -3.86
CA LYS A 38 -2.03 -10.63 -4.87
C LYS A 38 -2.52 -9.34 -4.22
N ILE A 39 -2.32 -8.23 -4.93
CA ILE A 39 -2.94 -6.96 -4.56
C ILE A 39 -4.40 -7.00 -5.00
N VAL A 40 -5.31 -7.17 -4.06
CA VAL A 40 -6.76 -7.24 -4.32
C VAL A 40 -7.33 -5.85 -4.56
N ALA A 41 -6.89 -4.89 -3.74
CA ALA A 41 -7.29 -3.50 -3.84
C ALA A 41 -6.19 -2.62 -3.25
N GLN A 42 -6.08 -1.38 -3.72
CA GLN A 42 -5.21 -0.37 -3.10
C GLN A 42 -5.71 1.03 -3.40
N LYS A 43 -5.46 1.96 -2.47
CA LYS A 43 -5.74 3.39 -2.66
C LYS A 43 -4.66 4.25 -1.99
N PRO A 44 -4.02 5.18 -2.72
CA PRO A 44 -3.97 5.30 -4.19
C PRO A 44 -3.32 4.05 -4.83
N ASN A 45 -2.89 4.09 -6.09
CA ASN A 45 -1.98 3.06 -6.62
C ASN A 45 -0.55 3.35 -6.11
N TRP A 46 0.02 2.48 -5.27
CA TRP A 46 1.29 2.73 -4.57
C TRP A 46 2.17 1.51 -4.36
N ILE A 47 1.62 0.30 -4.44
CA ILE A 47 2.37 -0.95 -4.43
C ILE A 47 2.54 -1.39 -5.88
N LYS A 48 3.79 -1.57 -6.31
CA LYS A 48 4.16 -2.03 -7.64
C LYS A 48 4.03 -3.55 -7.78
N SER A 49 4.56 -4.28 -6.81
CA SER A 49 4.55 -5.74 -6.81
C SER A 49 4.63 -6.28 -5.39
N VAL A 50 4.27 -7.55 -5.24
CA VAL A 50 4.40 -8.30 -4.00
C VAL A 50 5.16 -9.58 -4.32
N ASP A 51 6.32 -9.74 -3.70
CA ASP A 51 7.06 -11.00 -3.73
C ASP A 51 6.59 -11.82 -2.53
N TYR A 52 5.96 -12.95 -2.81
CA TYR A 52 5.39 -13.84 -1.79
C TYR A 52 6.16 -15.15 -1.76
N ALA A 53 6.45 -15.62 -0.54
CA ALA A 53 7.01 -16.93 -0.29
C ALA A 53 6.35 -17.56 0.93
N ASN A 54 6.01 -18.84 0.82
CA ASN A 54 5.49 -19.62 1.93
C ASN A 54 6.51 -20.69 2.32
N HIS A 55 6.97 -20.62 3.56
CA HIS A 55 7.83 -21.61 4.16
C HIS A 55 6.94 -22.56 4.97
N LYS A 56 6.70 -23.75 4.41
CA LYS A 56 5.87 -24.79 5.02
C LYS A 56 6.26 -25.00 6.49
N ASN A 57 5.26 -25.06 7.37
CA ASN A 57 5.43 -25.23 8.82
C ASN A 57 6.23 -24.12 9.53
N TYR A 58 6.44 -22.96 8.90
CA TYR A 58 7.16 -21.85 9.51
C TYR A 58 6.42 -20.52 9.38
N ALA A 59 6.56 -19.85 8.24
CA ALA A 59 6.06 -18.50 8.04
C ALA A 59 5.79 -18.24 6.56
N ALA A 60 4.88 -17.31 6.29
CA ALA A 60 4.75 -16.71 4.96
C ALA A 60 5.31 -15.29 4.97
N SER A 61 6.11 -14.95 3.97
CA SER A 61 6.68 -13.61 3.79
C SER A 61 6.06 -12.92 2.59
N TYR A 62 5.78 -11.64 2.75
CA TYR A 62 5.25 -10.75 1.74
C TYR A 62 6.14 -9.51 1.67
N LYS A 63 6.87 -9.35 0.56
CA LYS A 63 7.67 -8.16 0.30
C LYS A 63 6.94 -7.29 -0.72
N MET A 64 6.39 -6.18 -0.26
CA MET A 64 5.73 -5.21 -1.12
C MET A 64 6.77 -4.20 -1.63
N THR A 65 7.03 -4.21 -2.93
CA THR A 65 7.82 -3.17 -3.60
C THR A 65 6.92 -1.98 -3.91
N LEU A 66 7.30 -0.80 -3.46
CA LEU A 66 6.51 0.42 -3.62
C LEU A 66 6.80 1.10 -4.96
N MET A 67 5.81 1.84 -5.49
CA MET A 67 6.00 2.67 -6.68
C MET A 67 7.01 3.79 -6.39
N PRO A 68 7.88 4.15 -7.34
CA PRO A 68 8.75 5.31 -7.20
C PRO A 68 7.96 6.56 -6.85
N GLY A 69 8.37 7.24 -5.78
CA GLY A 69 7.73 8.49 -5.34
C GLY A 69 6.44 8.33 -4.54
N ALA A 70 5.94 7.10 -4.31
CA ALA A 70 4.82 6.83 -3.40
C ALA A 70 5.06 7.49 -2.03
N PHE A 71 6.27 7.34 -1.49
CA PHE A 71 6.71 8.09 -0.33
C PHE A 71 7.99 8.89 -0.61
N GLN A 72 8.02 10.15 -0.20
CA GLN A 72 9.19 11.02 -0.34
C GLN A 72 10.23 10.78 0.77
N GLN A 73 9.74 10.38 1.94
CA GLN A 73 10.46 9.98 3.15
C GLN A 73 9.91 8.62 3.58
N GLU A 74 10.61 7.88 4.44
CA GLU A 74 10.04 6.65 5.00
C GLU A 74 8.65 6.90 5.62
N PRO A 75 7.67 5.98 5.48
CA PRO A 75 6.39 6.12 6.17
C PRO A 75 6.62 6.29 7.68
N LYS A 76 5.91 7.22 8.33
CA LYS A 76 5.98 7.36 9.79
C LYS A 76 5.33 6.19 10.51
N TYR A 77 4.34 5.59 9.88
CA TYR A 77 3.70 4.38 10.38
C TYR A 77 3.29 3.47 9.22
N CYS A 78 3.28 2.19 9.51
CA CYS A 78 2.48 1.21 8.79
C CYS A 78 1.78 0.30 9.82
N HIS A 79 0.61 -0.20 9.46
CA HIS A 79 -0.16 -1.13 10.27
C HIS A 79 -0.69 -2.25 9.38
N VAL A 80 -0.68 -3.47 9.91
CA VAL A 80 -1.16 -4.68 9.26
C VAL A 80 -2.30 -5.24 10.11
N SER A 81 -3.47 -5.41 9.50
CA SER A 81 -4.62 -6.08 10.11
C SER A 81 -4.92 -7.35 9.34
N THR A 82 -4.86 -8.50 10.01
CA THR A 82 -5.22 -9.78 9.39
C THR A 82 -6.73 -9.90 9.30
N PHE A 83 -7.25 -10.47 8.22
CA PHE A 83 -8.68 -10.78 8.08
C PHE A 83 -8.91 -12.16 7.46
N ASP A 84 -7.90 -13.03 7.47
CA ASP A 84 -7.99 -14.35 6.86
C ASP A 84 -8.93 -15.27 7.67
N ASN A 85 -9.97 -15.74 7.00
CA ASN A 85 -10.96 -16.69 7.53
C ASN A 85 -11.04 -17.98 6.70
N SER A 86 -9.96 -18.33 6.00
CA SER A 86 -9.88 -19.54 5.15
C SER A 86 -10.07 -20.85 5.92
N SER A 87 -9.78 -20.83 7.23
CA SER A 87 -10.05 -21.93 8.17
C SER A 87 -10.31 -21.38 9.57
N TYR A 88 -10.83 -22.24 10.44
CA TYR A 88 -11.02 -21.92 11.85
C TYR A 88 -9.69 -21.55 12.53
N GLU A 89 -8.65 -22.31 12.21
CA GLU A 89 -7.30 -22.16 12.72
C GLU A 89 -6.67 -20.86 12.24
N HIS A 90 -6.85 -20.49 10.96
CA HIS A 90 -6.38 -19.19 10.45
C HIS A 90 -7.11 -18.04 11.14
N THR A 91 -8.40 -18.20 11.42
CA THR A 91 -9.20 -17.18 12.13
C THR A 91 -8.71 -16.97 13.56
N LEU A 92 -8.33 -18.05 14.27
CA LEU A 92 -7.92 -17.97 15.67
C LEU A 92 -6.45 -17.61 15.87
N TYR A 93 -5.57 -18.20 15.07
CA TYR A 93 -4.13 -18.18 15.29
C TYR A 93 -3.38 -17.36 14.24
N GLY A 94 -4.04 -17.03 13.13
CA GLY A 94 -3.42 -16.35 12.00
C GLY A 94 -3.12 -14.90 12.30
N VAL A 95 -1.84 -14.52 12.20
CA VAL A 95 -1.39 -13.15 12.42
C VAL A 95 -0.36 -12.74 11.39
N ALA A 96 -0.62 -11.65 10.68
CA ALA A 96 0.34 -10.93 9.86
C ALA A 96 0.86 -9.68 10.60
N LYS A 97 2.17 -9.44 10.54
CA LYS A 97 2.85 -8.29 11.16
C LYS A 97 3.90 -7.72 10.22
N LEU A 98 4.27 -6.45 10.42
CA LEU A 98 5.47 -5.90 9.80
C LEU A 98 6.70 -6.67 10.29
N SER A 99 7.55 -7.10 9.36
CA SER A 99 8.79 -7.82 9.70
C SER A 99 9.97 -6.87 9.91
N ASN A 100 9.90 -5.65 9.37
CA ASN A 100 10.89 -4.60 9.57
C ASN A 100 10.27 -3.20 9.55
N LYS A 101 11.08 -2.19 9.85
CA LYS A 101 10.71 -0.78 9.66
C LYS A 101 10.49 -0.51 8.16
N PRO A 102 9.32 0.01 7.75
CA PRO A 102 9.06 0.40 6.37
C PRO A 102 10.08 1.39 5.83
N SER A 103 10.42 1.27 4.55
CA SER A 103 11.25 2.24 3.85
C SER A 103 10.45 2.97 2.78
N ARG A 104 11.12 3.85 2.02
CA ARG A 104 10.53 4.50 0.84
C ARG A 104 10.25 3.54 -0.32
N ALA A 105 10.93 2.39 -0.34
CA ALA A 105 10.92 1.47 -1.46
C ALA A 105 10.20 0.16 -1.15
N GLU A 106 10.07 -0.21 0.13
CA GLU A 106 9.52 -1.49 0.52
C GLU A 106 8.83 -1.46 1.88
N VAL A 107 7.81 -2.30 1.99
CA VAL A 107 7.18 -2.72 3.24
C VAL A 107 7.25 -4.25 3.25
N ASN A 108 7.71 -4.83 4.35
CA ASN A 108 7.77 -6.29 4.49
C ASN A 108 6.81 -6.75 5.59
N VAL A 109 6.05 -7.80 5.28
CA VAL A 109 5.09 -8.43 6.18
C VAL A 109 5.43 -9.90 6.34
N ILE A 110 5.34 -10.39 7.56
CA ILE A 110 5.45 -11.81 7.89
C ILE A 110 4.13 -12.28 8.50
N ALA A 111 3.67 -13.45 8.07
CA ALA A 111 2.49 -14.11 8.58
C ALA A 111 2.85 -15.43 9.24
N LEU A 112 2.20 -15.70 10.37
CA LEU A 112 2.47 -16.82 11.28
C LEU A 112 1.16 -17.35 11.86
N MET A 113 1.17 -18.62 12.26
CA MET A 113 0.12 -19.24 13.09
C MET A 113 0.56 -19.20 14.56
N LEU A 114 0.26 -18.11 15.26
CA LEU A 114 0.73 -17.88 16.63
C LEU A 114 -0.21 -18.55 17.65
N GLY A 115 0.36 -19.34 18.55
CA GLY A 115 -0.39 -20.02 19.62
C GLY A 115 -1.11 -21.30 19.16
N ASN A 116 -0.93 -21.71 17.91
CA ASN A 116 -1.32 -23.03 17.44
C ASN A 116 -0.32 -24.07 17.98
N ASP A 117 -0.82 -25.15 18.57
CA ASP A 117 -0.02 -26.26 19.11
C ASP A 117 0.36 -27.30 18.04
N LYS A 118 -0.24 -27.19 16.85
CA LYS A 118 0.06 -28.00 15.68
C LYS A 118 1.05 -27.29 14.74
N PRO A 119 1.75 -28.04 13.87
CA PRO A 119 2.51 -27.44 12.78
C PRO A 119 1.63 -26.48 11.99
N ALA A 120 2.18 -25.33 11.62
CA ALA A 120 1.40 -24.30 10.93
C ALA A 120 0.87 -24.77 9.57
N GLU A 121 1.52 -25.77 8.94
CA GLU A 121 1.32 -26.25 7.57
C GLU A 121 1.48 -25.15 6.53
N ASP A 122 0.56 -24.20 6.53
CA ASP A 122 0.53 -23.01 5.72
C ASP A 122 0.22 -21.78 6.59
N SER A 123 1.15 -20.83 6.67
CA SER A 123 0.99 -19.60 7.47
C SER A 123 0.56 -18.39 6.65
N SER A 124 0.15 -18.62 5.39
CA SER A 124 -0.18 -17.53 4.48
C SER A 124 -1.50 -16.89 4.88
N MET A 125 -1.54 -15.55 4.89
CA MET A 125 -2.65 -14.76 5.41
C MET A 125 -3.08 -13.67 4.43
N SER A 126 -4.39 -13.44 4.35
CA SER A 126 -4.95 -12.21 3.78
C SER A 126 -4.95 -11.09 4.81
N PHE A 127 -4.50 -9.89 4.42
CA PHE A 127 -4.36 -8.76 5.34
C PHE A 127 -4.59 -7.40 4.68
N TYR A 128 -4.99 -6.44 5.50
CA TYR A 128 -5.10 -5.04 5.16
C TYR A 128 -3.86 -4.30 5.66
N LEU A 129 -3.20 -3.58 4.76
CA LEU A 129 -2.03 -2.76 5.02
C LEU A 129 -2.41 -1.29 4.92
N VAL A 130 -2.07 -0.51 5.93
CA VAL A 130 -2.19 0.96 5.92
C VAL A 130 -0.84 1.57 6.25
N CYS A 131 -0.42 2.55 5.48
CA CYS A 131 0.80 3.33 5.73
C CYS A 131 0.52 4.82 5.60
N GLY A 132 1.21 5.64 6.38
CA GLY A 132 1.06 7.09 6.31
C GLY A 132 2.34 7.86 6.58
N LYS A 133 2.26 9.17 6.34
CA LYS A 133 3.35 10.12 6.57
C LYS A 133 3.41 10.65 7.99
#